data_AF-A0A7J8NZI6-F1
#
_entry.id   AF-A0A7J8NZI6-F1
#
_cell.length_a   1.000
_cell.length_b   1.000
_cell.length_c   1.000
_cell.angle_alpha   90.00
_cell.angle_beta   90.00
_cell.angle_gamma   90.00
#
_symmetry.space_group_name_H-M   'P 1'
#
loop_
_entity.id
_entity.type
_entity.pdbx_description
1 polymer ?
#
loop_
_entity_poly.entity_id
_entity_poly.type
_entity_poly.pdbx_seq_one_letter_code
_entity_poly.pdbx_strand_id
1 'polypeptide(L)'
;MSGVKEINGDAINALAEHCRKLKDVGFVESDNIDEVALGNLNSVKFLSVAGTRNLKWGSAAQVLSRLPCMVCLDISRTDVNLSAITRFLSSSQNLKVLCALNCPVFEGEVDSNTMQSHKGRVLLTFLNGIFKGVTSLFADNSKNVTDVLQYWRRTKNRDKNLDEIVVWIEWVFSYSLLRIAENNLKELDDFWLTQGAAVLLSLLRSSQEEVQERAATAVASFVVIDDENSAVDCQRAEAILRGDGIRLLLDLARSCQEGLQSEAAKAIANLSIDSKVAKAVAESGGINILANLAKSMNRLVAEEAAGGLLNLSVGDDHKEHATGALANLGADEKCSMEVAVAGGIHALAMLARTCKFEGVQEQAARALAKLAAHGDSNSNNAAIGQEAGALEALVQEAAGALWNLSFDDKNREAIAAAGGVEALV
;
A
#
# COMPACT_ATOMS: atom_id res chain seq x y z
N MET A 1 12.56 0.59 -4.72
CA MET A 1 13.96 1.07 -4.83
C MET A 1 14.84 0.32 -3.86
N SER A 2 15.91 -0.33 -4.35
CA SER A 2 17.00 -0.84 -3.51
C SER A 2 17.89 0.32 -3.08
N GLY A 3 18.22 0.40 -1.78
CA GLY A 3 19.16 1.39 -1.27
C GLY A 3 20.55 1.28 -1.91
N VAL A 4 21.40 2.27 -1.67
CA VAL A 4 22.81 2.17 -2.07
C VAL A 4 23.46 1.13 -1.18
N LYS A 5 23.93 0.02 -1.78
CA LYS A 5 24.43 -1.14 -1.05
C LYS A 5 25.57 -0.79 -0.09
N GLU A 6 26.55 -0.03 -0.58
CA GLU A 6 27.71 0.41 0.22
C GLU A 6 27.89 1.92 0.09
N ILE A 7 27.93 2.61 1.22
CA ILE A 7 28.12 4.06 1.27
C ILE A 7 29.50 4.34 1.86
N ASN A 8 30.44 4.62 0.96
CA ASN A 8 31.82 4.88 1.33
C ASN A 8 32.03 6.29 1.92
N GLY A 9 33.11 6.43 2.70
CA GLY A 9 33.43 7.71 3.33
C GLY A 9 33.70 8.84 2.33
N ASP A 10 34.29 8.54 1.18
CA ASP A 10 34.58 9.53 0.14
C ASP A 10 33.31 10.19 -0.41
N ALA A 11 32.24 9.42 -0.64
CA ALA A 11 30.95 9.95 -1.09
C ALA A 11 30.29 10.82 -0.01
N ILE A 12 30.34 10.41 1.25
CA ILE A 12 29.81 11.20 2.37
C ILE A 12 30.60 12.50 2.52
N ASN A 13 31.93 12.43 2.41
CA ASN A 13 32.81 13.60 2.48
C ASN A 13 32.56 14.56 1.30
N ALA A 14 32.41 14.03 0.08
CA ALA A 14 32.06 14.84 -1.08
C ALA A 14 30.71 15.55 -0.89
N LEU A 15 29.70 14.87 -0.34
CA LEU A 15 28.41 15.49 0.03
C LEU A 15 28.61 16.61 1.06
N ALA A 16 29.37 16.35 2.13
CA ALA A 16 29.65 17.35 3.16
C ALA A 16 30.39 18.59 2.59
N GLU A 17 31.36 18.39 1.71
CA GLU A 17 32.19 19.45 1.16
C GLU A 17 31.46 20.30 0.13
N HIS A 18 30.73 19.66 -0.79
CA HIS A 18 30.10 20.31 -1.93
C HIS A 18 28.64 20.71 -1.68
N CYS A 19 27.95 20.06 -0.74
CA CYS A 19 26.55 20.33 -0.40
C CYS A 19 26.43 21.00 0.99
N ARG A 20 27.12 22.12 1.20
CA ARG A 20 27.17 22.83 2.51
C ARG A 20 25.84 23.33 3.07
N LYS A 21 24.77 23.26 2.28
CA LYS A 21 23.39 23.61 2.66
C LYS A 21 22.46 22.39 2.73
N LEU A 22 23.01 21.18 2.63
CA LEU A 22 22.25 19.93 2.71
C LEU A 22 21.63 19.83 4.11
N LYS A 23 20.30 19.86 4.18
CA LYS A 23 19.54 19.80 5.42
C LYS A 23 19.02 18.41 5.74
N ASP A 24 18.72 17.61 4.71
CA ASP A 24 18.10 16.30 4.84
C ASP A 24 18.86 15.30 3.97
N VAL A 25 19.15 14.12 4.52
CA VAL A 25 19.80 13.02 3.82
C VAL A 25 19.36 11.67 4.39
N GLY A 26 19.06 10.73 3.49
CA GLY A 26 18.71 9.35 3.84
C GLY A 26 19.70 8.37 3.22
N PHE A 27 20.38 7.60 4.07
CA PHE A 27 21.21 6.46 3.72
C PHE A 27 20.45 5.18 4.09
N VAL A 28 19.34 4.94 3.40
CA VAL A 28 18.37 3.89 3.74
C VAL A 28 18.66 2.58 3.01
N GLU A 29 18.31 1.44 3.63
CA GLU A 29 18.47 0.08 3.06
C GLU A 29 19.89 -0.22 2.57
N SER A 30 20.89 0.23 3.33
CA SER A 30 22.31 0.04 2.99
C SER A 30 22.89 -1.16 3.74
N ASP A 31 23.79 -1.93 3.12
CA ASP A 31 24.47 -3.01 3.83
C ASP A 31 25.49 -2.47 4.82
N ASN A 32 26.20 -1.40 4.42
CA ASN A 32 27.21 -0.75 5.24
C ASN A 32 27.32 0.76 4.93
N ILE A 33 27.64 1.55 5.96
CA ILE A 33 27.89 2.99 5.88
C ILE A 33 29.18 3.27 6.65
N ASP A 34 30.07 4.06 6.07
CA ASP A 34 31.26 4.57 6.79
C ASP A 34 30.81 5.42 7.98
N GLU A 35 30.87 4.81 9.16
CA GLU A 35 30.37 5.40 10.39
C GLU A 35 31.16 6.64 10.81
N VAL A 36 32.42 6.80 10.39
CA VAL A 36 33.25 7.94 10.77
C VAL A 36 32.90 9.14 9.90
N ALA A 37 32.74 8.93 8.59
CA ALA A 37 32.43 9.99 7.64
C ALA A 37 31.07 10.65 7.91
N LEU A 38 30.10 9.93 8.50
CA LEU A 38 28.83 10.51 8.95
C LEU A 38 29.01 11.72 9.88
N GLY A 39 30.11 11.77 10.65
CA GLY A 39 30.46 12.90 11.50
C GLY A 39 30.78 14.21 10.76
N ASN A 40 30.98 14.15 9.44
CA ASN A 40 31.32 15.32 8.62
C ASN A 40 30.09 16.06 8.08
N LEU A 41 28.88 15.51 8.25
CA LEU A 41 27.61 16.06 7.76
C LEU A 41 27.09 17.22 8.62
N ASN A 42 27.93 18.24 8.81
CA ASN A 42 27.69 19.32 9.78
C ASN A 42 26.44 20.18 9.51
N SER A 43 25.99 20.27 8.25
CA SER A 43 24.79 21.04 7.88
C SER A 43 23.48 20.27 8.03
N VAL A 44 23.56 18.94 8.17
CA VAL A 44 22.39 18.05 8.14
C VAL A 44 21.59 18.19 9.43
N LYS A 45 20.29 18.42 9.27
CA LYS A 45 19.29 18.49 10.34
C LYS A 45 18.51 17.20 10.48
N PHE A 46 18.20 16.56 9.36
CA PHE A 46 17.38 15.37 9.25
C PHE A 46 18.24 14.26 8.64
N LEU A 47 18.44 13.17 9.39
CA LEU A 47 19.27 12.05 8.96
C LEU A 47 18.48 10.76 9.13
N SER A 48 18.41 9.93 8.08
CA SER A 48 17.96 8.54 8.21
C SER A 48 19.06 7.58 7.79
N VAL A 49 19.28 6.55 8.61
CA VAL A 49 20.11 5.37 8.30
C VAL A 49 19.26 4.09 8.43
N ALA A 50 17.93 4.21 8.29
CA ALA A 50 17.01 3.12 8.53
C ALA A 50 17.21 1.93 7.58
N GLY A 51 17.03 0.72 8.09
CA GLY A 51 17.25 -0.53 7.35
C GLY A 51 18.72 -0.91 7.17
N THR A 52 19.67 -0.17 7.76
CA THR A 52 21.11 -0.50 7.68
C THR A 52 21.46 -1.71 8.54
N ARG A 53 22.18 -2.69 7.98
CA ARG A 53 22.43 -4.00 8.63
C ARG A 53 23.72 -4.13 9.43
N ASN A 54 24.81 -3.44 9.04
CA ASN A 54 26.14 -3.62 9.64
C ASN A 54 26.75 -2.34 10.21
N LEU A 55 25.94 -1.44 10.75
CA LEU A 55 26.45 -0.18 11.30
C LEU A 55 27.10 -0.40 12.66
N LYS A 56 28.36 0.04 12.84
CA LYS A 56 29.03 -0.04 14.14
C LYS A 56 28.51 1.04 15.11
N TRP A 57 27.42 0.73 15.79
CA TRP A 57 26.68 1.68 16.65
C TRP A 57 27.51 2.39 17.71
N GLY A 58 28.52 1.76 18.30
CA GLY A 58 29.41 2.42 19.26
C GLY A 58 30.16 3.62 18.66
N SER A 59 30.69 3.46 17.44
CA SER A 59 31.40 4.51 16.70
C SER A 59 30.42 5.49 16.06
N ALA A 60 29.37 4.99 15.41
CA ALA A 60 28.33 5.83 14.81
C ALA A 60 27.69 6.78 15.84
N ALA A 61 27.29 6.26 17.01
CA ALA A 61 26.73 7.09 18.08
C ALA A 61 27.73 8.11 18.65
N GLN A 62 29.03 7.81 18.62
CA GLN A 62 30.05 8.77 19.02
C GLN A 62 30.15 9.96 18.06
N VAL A 63 30.10 9.74 16.76
CA VAL A 63 30.23 10.84 15.79
C VAL A 63 28.92 11.58 15.58
N LEU A 64 27.81 10.86 15.43
CA LEU A 64 26.50 11.45 15.14
C LEU A 64 25.99 12.30 16.31
N SER A 65 26.25 11.90 17.56
CA SER A 65 25.90 12.73 18.73
C SER A 65 26.66 14.07 18.80
N ARG A 66 27.72 14.25 18.00
CA ARG A 66 28.49 15.50 17.94
C ARG A 66 28.08 16.39 16.78
N LEU A 67 27.17 15.94 15.91
CA LEU A 67 26.73 16.75 14.78
C LEU A 67 26.04 18.04 15.27
N PRO A 68 26.51 19.21 14.82
CA PRO A 68 26.08 20.48 15.38
C PRO A 68 24.65 20.86 14.99
N CYS A 69 24.14 20.37 13.86
CA CYS A 69 22.81 20.75 13.35
C CYS A 69 21.76 19.64 13.42
N MET A 70 22.11 18.42 13.83
CA MET A 70 21.19 17.28 13.80
C MET A 70 20.03 17.47 14.78
N VAL A 71 18.82 17.56 14.24
CA VAL A 71 17.56 17.72 14.97
C VAL A 71 16.78 16.42 15.02
N CYS A 72 16.81 15.63 13.94
CA CYS A 72 16.10 14.37 13.85
C CYS A 72 17.01 13.28 13.29
N LEU A 73 16.89 12.10 13.88
CA LEU A 73 17.64 10.91 13.49
C LEU A 73 16.67 9.73 13.38
N ASP A 74 16.70 9.03 12.26
CA ASP A 74 15.96 7.79 12.03
C ASP A 74 16.92 6.61 11.88
N ILE A 75 16.77 5.67 12.80
CA ILE A 75 17.57 4.44 12.90
C ILE A 75 16.64 3.21 12.90
N SER A 76 15.41 3.36 12.41
CA SER A 76 14.40 2.31 12.39
C SER A 76 14.88 1.10 11.58
N ARG A 77 14.44 -0.11 11.97
CA ARG A 77 14.78 -1.36 11.26
C ARG A 77 16.28 -1.65 11.19
N THR A 78 17.00 -1.31 12.25
CA THR A 78 18.43 -1.61 12.41
C THR A 78 18.70 -2.46 13.65
N ASP A 79 19.93 -2.93 13.82
CA ASP A 79 20.42 -3.70 14.97
C ASP A 79 20.92 -2.81 16.13
N VAL A 80 20.49 -1.54 16.19
CA VAL A 80 20.88 -0.62 17.26
C VAL A 80 20.54 -1.15 18.65
N ASN A 81 21.43 -0.92 19.61
CA ASN A 81 21.26 -1.30 21.01
C ASN A 81 20.91 -0.10 21.92
N LEU A 82 20.47 -0.41 23.16
CA LEU A 82 20.08 0.58 24.16
C LEU A 82 21.22 1.54 24.54
N SER A 83 22.47 1.06 24.54
CA SER A 83 23.65 1.88 24.85
C SER A 83 23.81 3.02 23.83
N ALA A 84 23.70 2.72 22.54
CA ALA A 84 23.76 3.72 21.47
C ALA A 84 22.61 4.72 21.55
N ILE A 85 21.38 4.26 21.75
CA ILE A 85 20.20 5.13 21.93
C ILE A 85 20.36 6.05 23.15
N THR A 86 20.78 5.50 24.28
CA THR A 86 21.06 6.28 25.49
C THR A 86 22.13 7.35 25.24
N ARG A 87 23.15 7.03 24.45
CA ARG A 87 24.18 7.99 24.05
C ARG A 87 23.61 9.11 23.19
N PHE A 88 22.77 8.81 22.20
CA PHE A 88 22.10 9.84 21.40
C PHE A 88 21.26 10.79 22.26
N LEU A 89 20.49 10.24 23.19
CA LEU A 89 19.60 11.01 24.06
C LEU A 89 20.35 11.80 25.16
N SER A 90 21.55 11.39 25.54
CA SER A 90 22.35 12.07 26.58
C SER A 90 23.38 13.05 26.02
N SER A 91 24.01 12.73 24.89
CA SER A 91 25.20 13.42 24.40
C SER A 91 24.92 14.40 23.25
N SER A 92 23.85 14.19 22.48
CA SER A 92 23.52 15.11 21.37
C SER A 92 23.12 16.47 21.89
N GLN A 93 23.49 17.57 21.23
CA GLN A 93 23.10 18.91 21.71
C GLN A 93 21.74 19.35 21.17
N ASN A 94 21.47 19.09 19.88
CA ASN A 94 20.31 19.64 19.17
C ASN A 94 19.24 18.60 18.80
N LEU A 95 19.50 17.32 19.07
CA LEU A 95 18.56 16.23 18.78
C LEU A 95 17.25 16.42 19.54
N LYS A 96 16.15 16.47 18.80
CA LYS A 96 14.78 16.55 19.31
C LYS A 96 14.01 15.25 19.13
N VAL A 97 14.17 14.59 17.97
CA VAL A 97 13.43 13.36 17.63
C VAL A 97 14.40 12.25 17.26
N LEU A 98 14.22 11.09 17.86
CA LEU A 98 14.90 9.85 17.48
C LEU A 98 13.83 8.80 17.12
N CYS A 99 13.83 8.31 15.88
CA CYS A 99 12.96 7.22 15.44
C CYS A 99 13.72 5.90 15.49
N ALA A 100 13.21 4.93 16.24
CA ALA A 100 13.74 3.59 16.35
C ALA A 100 12.58 2.59 16.27
N LEU A 101 11.95 2.52 15.09
CA LEU A 101 10.79 1.67 14.84
C LEU A 101 11.26 0.27 14.40
N ASN A 102 10.76 -0.79 15.05
CA ASN A 102 11.12 -2.18 14.75
C ASN A 102 12.63 -2.41 14.79
N CYS A 103 13.25 -2.13 15.94
CA CYS A 103 14.67 -2.36 16.19
C CYS A 103 14.85 -3.53 17.17
N PRO A 104 14.96 -4.79 16.69
CA PRO A 104 14.79 -5.98 17.55
C PRO A 104 15.79 -6.08 18.71
N VAL A 105 17.05 -5.67 18.49
CA VAL A 105 18.09 -5.70 19.54
C VAL A 105 17.73 -4.75 20.68
N PHE A 106 17.40 -3.49 20.36
CA PHE A 106 16.96 -2.52 21.33
C PHE A 106 15.63 -2.91 22.00
N GLU A 107 14.65 -3.37 21.23
CA GLU A 107 13.33 -3.75 21.75
C GLU A 107 13.40 -4.96 22.69
N GLY A 108 14.35 -5.87 22.49
CA GLY A 108 14.63 -6.98 23.41
C GLY A 108 15.38 -6.57 24.70
N GLU A 109 16.03 -5.40 24.73
CA GLU A 109 16.76 -4.89 25.89
C GLU A 109 15.90 -4.01 26.82
N VAL A 110 14.69 -3.62 26.40
CA VAL A 110 13.88 -2.61 27.08
C VAL A 110 12.55 -3.18 27.60
N ASP A 111 12.33 -3.03 28.91
CA ASP A 111 11.00 -3.21 29.49
C ASP A 111 10.08 -2.05 29.06
N SER A 112 8.85 -2.35 28.63
CA SER A 112 7.87 -1.42 28.03
C SER A 112 7.59 -0.14 28.85
N ASN A 113 7.95 -0.11 30.13
CA ASN A 113 7.69 0.99 31.06
C ASN A 113 8.84 2.03 31.18
N THR A 114 10.02 1.80 30.60
CA THR A 114 11.25 2.44 31.13
C THR A 114 11.75 3.67 30.36
N MET A 115 11.24 3.94 29.15
CA MET A 115 11.81 4.99 28.28
C MET A 115 10.74 5.91 27.68
N GLN A 116 10.19 6.82 28.49
CA GLN A 116 9.37 7.92 28.00
C GLN A 116 10.13 9.24 28.16
N SER A 117 10.73 9.70 27.05
CA SER A 117 11.35 11.03 26.87
C SER A 117 12.47 11.40 27.86
N HIS A 118 13.68 11.65 27.35
CA HIS A 118 14.78 12.17 28.16
C HIS A 118 14.97 13.66 27.87
N LYS A 119 14.85 14.52 28.89
CA LYS A 119 15.22 15.95 28.84
C LYS A 119 14.65 16.73 27.63
N GLY A 120 13.36 16.57 27.33
CA GLY A 120 12.69 17.28 26.23
C GLY A 120 12.97 16.72 24.82
N ARG A 121 13.55 15.51 24.74
CA ARG A 121 13.73 14.74 23.49
C ARG A 121 12.70 13.63 23.41
N VAL A 122 12.25 13.37 22.19
CA VAL A 122 11.24 12.37 21.89
C VAL A 122 11.88 11.17 21.22
N LEU A 123 11.64 10.00 21.81
CA LEU A 123 12.00 8.70 21.23
C LEU A 123 10.72 8.06 20.70
N LEU A 124 10.66 7.82 19.39
CA LEU A 124 9.53 7.22 18.70
C LEU A 124 9.82 5.74 18.46
N THR A 125 9.02 4.87 19.08
CA THR A 125 9.11 3.40 19.03
C THR A 125 7.70 2.82 18.96
N PHE A 126 7.57 1.53 18.59
CA PHE A 126 6.29 0.83 18.62
C PHE A 126 5.78 0.52 20.04
N LEU A 127 6.69 0.47 21.02
CA LEU A 127 6.41 0.10 22.40
C LEU A 127 5.53 1.12 23.16
N ASN A 128 5.57 2.41 22.78
CA ASN A 128 5.00 3.49 23.59
C ASN A 128 3.78 4.20 22.96
N GLY A 129 3.22 3.67 21.88
CA GLY A 129 2.14 4.33 21.15
C GLY A 129 2.69 5.42 20.23
N ILE A 130 2.70 5.19 18.91
CA ILE A 130 3.31 6.13 17.93
C ILE A 130 2.75 7.55 18.09
N PHE A 131 1.42 7.71 18.10
CA PHE A 131 0.81 9.03 18.24
C PHE A 131 1.05 9.67 19.61
N LYS A 132 1.15 8.87 20.68
CA LYS A 132 1.50 9.38 22.02
C LYS A 132 2.93 9.93 22.02
N GLY A 133 3.86 9.23 21.38
CA GLY A 133 5.22 9.70 21.16
C GLY A 133 5.25 11.03 20.41
N VAL A 134 4.57 11.11 19.26
CA VAL A 134 4.52 12.36 18.47
C VAL A 134 3.84 13.50 19.23
N THR A 135 2.81 13.21 20.04
CA THR A 135 2.13 14.21 20.89
C THR A 135 3.08 14.89 21.86
N SER A 136 4.09 14.19 22.36
CA SER A 136 5.07 14.76 23.29
C SER A 136 5.97 15.86 22.68
N LEU A 137 5.91 16.07 21.36
CA LEU A 137 6.58 17.20 20.70
C LEU A 137 5.87 18.54 20.91
N PHE A 138 4.60 18.52 21.28
CA PHE A 138 3.78 19.73 21.40
C PHE A 138 3.65 20.14 22.87
N ALA A 139 3.88 21.43 23.15
CA ALA A 139 3.83 21.98 24.51
C ALA A 139 2.42 21.98 25.10
N ASP A 140 1.41 22.21 24.25
CA ASP A 140 0.02 21.96 24.60
C ASP A 140 -0.19 20.44 24.53
N ASN A 141 -0.05 19.77 25.67
CA ASN A 141 -0.45 18.38 25.86
C ASN A 141 -1.93 18.28 25.48
N SER A 142 -2.21 18.04 24.19
CA SER A 142 -3.54 17.96 23.61
C SER A 142 -4.22 16.72 24.17
N LYS A 143 -4.72 16.84 25.40
CA LYS A 143 -5.39 15.77 26.11
C LYS A 143 -6.53 15.29 25.20
N ASN A 144 -6.42 14.04 24.74
CA ASN A 144 -7.40 13.31 23.92
C ASN A 144 -7.35 13.52 22.40
N VAL A 145 -6.19 13.87 21.82
CA VAL A 145 -6.04 13.79 20.36
C VAL A 145 -5.71 12.35 19.94
N THR A 146 -6.60 11.73 19.17
CA THR A 146 -6.44 10.37 18.64
C THR A 146 -5.49 10.28 17.46
N ASP A 147 -5.46 11.32 16.61
CA ASP A 147 -4.56 11.46 15.46
C ASP A 147 -3.87 12.83 15.52
N VAL A 148 -2.65 12.84 16.07
CA VAL A 148 -1.89 14.08 16.30
C VAL A 148 -1.37 14.71 15.02
N LEU A 149 -1.10 13.91 13.99
CA LEU A 149 -0.66 14.42 12.70
C LEU A 149 -1.82 15.16 12.01
N GLN A 150 -3.02 14.60 12.03
CA GLN A 150 -4.22 15.27 11.53
C GLN A 150 -4.53 16.55 12.33
N TYR A 151 -4.41 16.50 13.65
CA TYR A 151 -4.56 17.69 14.51
C TYR A 151 -3.58 18.78 14.09
N TRP A 152 -2.30 18.46 13.95
CA TRP A 152 -1.26 19.40 13.52
C TRP A 152 -1.58 20.02 12.16
N ARG A 153 -1.99 19.22 11.17
CA ARG A 153 -2.37 19.71 9.83
C ARG A 153 -3.54 20.71 9.86
N ARG A 154 -4.43 20.62 10.86
CA ARG A 154 -5.57 21.55 11.03
C ARG A 154 -5.24 22.81 11.83
N THR A 155 -4.10 22.84 12.52
CA THR A 155 -3.66 24.01 13.30
C THR A 155 -3.32 25.19 12.38
N LYS A 156 -3.89 26.36 12.64
CA LYS A 156 -3.74 27.56 11.79
C LYS A 156 -2.37 28.25 11.93
N ASN A 157 -1.85 28.34 13.15
CA ASN A 157 -0.60 29.04 13.46
C ASN A 157 0.49 28.04 13.82
N ARG A 158 1.01 27.31 12.83
CA ARG A 158 2.05 26.31 13.03
C ARG A 158 3.43 26.95 13.22
N ASP A 159 4.17 26.47 14.22
CA ASP A 159 5.60 26.77 14.32
C ASP A 159 6.34 26.11 13.14
N LYS A 160 7.10 26.90 12.38
CA LYS A 160 7.76 26.43 11.16
C LYS A 160 8.78 25.32 11.42
N ASN A 161 9.49 25.35 12.55
CA ASN A 161 10.48 24.31 12.85
C ASN A 161 9.78 23.00 13.25
N LEU A 162 8.69 23.07 14.01
CA LEU A 162 7.87 21.90 14.31
C LEU A 162 7.20 21.35 13.05
N ASP A 163 6.79 22.22 12.12
CA ASP A 163 6.20 21.80 10.85
C ASP A 163 7.20 20.99 10.01
N GLU A 164 8.45 21.46 9.88
CA GLU A 164 9.53 20.69 9.23
C GLU A 164 9.75 19.31 9.90
N ILE A 165 9.70 19.25 11.24
CA ILE A 165 9.85 17.99 11.99
C ILE A 165 8.67 17.04 11.74
N VAL A 166 7.43 17.53 11.74
CA VAL A 166 6.24 16.69 11.52
C VAL A 166 6.21 16.14 10.10
N VAL A 167 6.53 16.98 9.10
CA VAL A 167 6.67 16.56 7.70
C VAL A 167 7.70 15.45 7.56
N TRP A 168 8.84 15.57 8.23
CA TRP A 168 9.87 14.52 8.25
C TRP A 168 9.42 13.25 8.97
N ILE A 169 8.68 13.36 10.08
CA ILE A 169 8.12 12.20 10.79
C ILE A 169 7.13 11.44 9.91
N GLU A 170 6.26 12.13 9.17
CA GLU A 170 5.35 11.49 8.22
C GLU A 170 6.10 10.70 7.15
N TRP A 171 7.19 11.26 6.64
CA TRP A 171 8.07 10.58 5.69
C TRP A 171 8.66 9.30 6.30
N VAL A 172 9.27 9.39 7.48
CA VAL A 172 9.88 8.24 8.18
C VAL A 172 8.85 7.14 8.49
N PHE A 173 7.65 7.52 8.93
CA PHE A 173 6.58 6.57 9.23
C PHE A 173 6.09 5.88 7.96
N SER A 174 5.83 6.63 6.88
CA SER A 174 5.39 6.03 5.62
C SER A 174 6.40 5.03 5.06
N TYR A 175 7.70 5.37 5.14
CA TYR A 175 8.76 4.51 4.67
C TYR A 175 8.91 3.25 5.54
N SER A 176 8.96 3.42 6.86
CA SER A 176 9.13 2.30 7.79
C SER A 176 7.94 1.36 7.76
N LEU A 177 6.71 1.88 7.75
CA LEU A 177 5.51 1.05 7.73
C LEU A 177 5.35 0.30 6.40
N LEU A 178 5.66 0.92 5.26
CA LEU A 178 5.70 0.21 3.98
C LEU A 178 6.64 -0.98 4.05
N ARG A 179 7.87 -0.76 4.51
CA ARG A 179 8.87 -1.83 4.61
C ARG A 179 8.46 -2.94 5.58
N ILE A 180 7.75 -2.60 6.64
CA ILE A 180 7.24 -3.59 7.59
C ILE A 180 6.07 -4.37 6.98
N ALA A 181 5.19 -3.71 6.23
CA ALA A 181 4.08 -4.34 5.52
C ALA A 181 4.58 -5.34 4.48
N GLU A 182 5.59 -4.98 3.68
CA GLU A 182 6.22 -5.85 2.67
C GLU A 182 6.83 -7.13 3.27
N ASN A 183 7.31 -7.08 4.53
CA ASN A 183 7.89 -8.25 5.19
C ASN A 183 6.84 -9.13 5.89
N ASN A 184 5.60 -8.64 6.06
CA ASN A 184 4.46 -9.31 6.67
C ASN A 184 4.80 -10.18 7.91
N LEU A 185 5.57 -9.62 8.84
CA LEU A 185 6.00 -10.33 10.04
C LEU A 185 4.80 -10.56 10.98
N LYS A 186 4.49 -11.83 11.27
CA LYS A 186 3.38 -12.24 12.16
C LYS A 186 3.46 -11.64 13.57
N GLU A 187 4.67 -11.36 14.05
CA GLU A 187 4.90 -10.74 15.35
C GLU A 187 4.30 -9.32 15.45
N LEU A 188 3.97 -8.71 14.32
CA LEU A 188 3.41 -7.35 14.24
C LEU A 188 1.90 -7.33 13.97
N ASP A 189 1.20 -8.47 14.06
CA ASP A 189 -0.25 -8.55 13.90
C ASP A 189 -0.99 -7.62 14.88
N ASP A 190 -0.64 -7.69 16.17
CA ASP A 190 -1.22 -6.83 17.20
C ASP A 190 -0.89 -5.35 16.95
N PHE A 191 0.33 -5.06 16.51
CA PHE A 191 0.75 -3.71 16.15
C PHE A 191 -0.15 -3.11 15.05
N TRP A 192 -0.43 -3.87 13.99
CA TRP A 192 -1.26 -3.41 12.88
C TRP A 192 -2.68 -3.07 13.33
N LEU A 193 -3.26 -3.89 14.21
CA LEU A 193 -4.63 -3.72 14.71
C LEU A 193 -4.75 -2.60 15.74
N THR A 194 -3.73 -2.39 16.57
CA THR A 194 -3.76 -1.41 17.67
C THR A 194 -3.29 -0.02 17.26
N GLN A 195 -2.32 0.08 16.34
CA GLN A 195 -1.65 1.34 16.01
C GLN A 195 -1.44 1.52 14.50
N GLY A 196 -0.92 0.50 13.81
CA GLY A 196 -0.42 0.62 12.44
C GLY A 196 -1.48 1.10 11.45
N ALA A 197 -2.68 0.51 11.47
CA ALA A 197 -3.78 0.95 10.60
C ALA A 197 -4.15 2.42 10.82
N ALA A 198 -4.20 2.89 12.08
CA ALA A 198 -4.51 4.28 12.39
C ALA A 198 -3.43 5.25 11.88
N VAL A 199 -2.15 4.85 11.97
CA VAL A 199 -1.04 5.66 11.41
C VAL A 199 -1.11 5.69 9.89
N LEU A 200 -1.35 4.56 9.21
CA LEU A 200 -1.52 4.52 7.76
C LEU A 200 -2.66 5.44 7.28
N LEU A 201 -3.82 5.39 7.94
CA LEU A 201 -4.96 6.26 7.64
C LEU A 201 -4.64 7.75 7.83
N SER A 202 -3.83 8.10 8.83
CA SER A 202 -3.35 9.46 9.02
C SER A 202 -2.41 9.89 7.89
N LEU A 203 -1.50 9.01 7.45
CA LEU A 203 -0.54 9.27 6.37
C LEU A 203 -1.19 9.38 4.99
N LEU A 204 -2.27 8.65 4.70
CA LEU A 204 -3.09 8.83 3.49
C LEU A 204 -3.63 10.27 3.36
N ARG A 205 -3.76 10.98 4.49
CA ARG A 205 -4.19 12.39 4.55
C ARG A 205 -3.01 13.39 4.53
N SER A 206 -1.77 12.94 4.32
CA SER A 206 -0.60 13.82 4.28
C SER A 206 -0.71 14.81 3.11
N SER A 207 -0.01 15.95 3.22
CA SER A 207 0.16 16.87 2.10
C SER A 207 1.31 16.47 1.17
N GLN A 208 2.07 15.43 1.52
CA GLN A 208 3.18 14.92 0.71
C GLN A 208 2.69 13.75 -0.13
N GLU A 209 2.70 13.90 -1.45
CA GLU A 209 2.23 12.85 -2.39
C GLU A 209 3.00 11.53 -2.19
N GLU A 210 4.32 11.59 -2.02
CA GLU A 210 5.16 10.41 -1.78
C GLU A 210 4.79 9.66 -0.47
N VAL A 211 4.33 10.39 0.54
CA VAL A 211 3.84 9.80 1.81
C VAL A 211 2.49 9.11 1.59
N GLN A 212 1.60 9.74 0.81
CA GLN A 212 0.30 9.16 0.49
C GLN A 212 0.46 7.88 -0.34
N GLU A 213 1.36 7.90 -1.33
CA GLU A 213 1.65 6.74 -2.19
C GLU A 213 2.18 5.57 -1.36
N ARG A 214 3.23 5.79 -0.57
CA ARG A 214 3.76 4.74 0.33
C ARG A 214 2.74 4.24 1.33
N ALA A 215 1.89 5.12 1.87
CA ALA A 215 0.83 4.70 2.77
C ALA A 215 -0.22 3.84 2.05
N ALA A 216 -0.59 4.18 0.82
CA ALA A 216 -1.50 3.36 0.01
C ALA A 216 -0.89 2.00 -0.33
N THR A 217 0.39 1.95 -0.75
CA THR A 217 1.13 0.70 -0.96
C THR A 217 1.21 -0.14 0.31
N ALA A 218 1.49 0.50 1.45
CA ALA A 218 1.52 -0.18 2.74
C ALA A 218 0.15 -0.76 3.10
N VAL A 219 -0.95 -0.02 2.85
CA VAL A 219 -2.32 -0.53 3.02
C VAL A 219 -2.59 -1.72 2.10
N ALA A 220 -2.19 -1.65 0.83
CA ALA A 220 -2.35 -2.75 -0.12
C ALA A 220 -1.56 -4.00 0.30
N SER A 221 -0.37 -3.82 0.87
CA SER A 221 0.54 -4.91 1.24
C SER A 221 0.17 -5.56 2.57
N PHE A 222 -0.08 -4.77 3.62
CA PHE A 222 -0.27 -5.34 4.96
C PHE A 222 -1.60 -6.08 5.13
N VAL A 223 -2.60 -5.86 4.27
CA VAL A 223 -3.85 -6.63 4.37
C VAL A 223 -3.72 -8.03 3.79
N VAL A 224 -2.72 -8.29 2.94
CA VAL A 224 -2.49 -9.58 2.30
C VAL A 224 -1.72 -10.50 3.25
N ILE A 225 -2.23 -11.71 3.44
CA ILE A 225 -1.57 -12.76 4.24
C ILE A 225 -0.75 -13.69 3.35
N ASP A 226 -1.26 -13.99 2.15
CA ASP A 226 -0.69 -14.95 1.21
C ASP A 226 -0.91 -14.45 -0.22
N ASP A 227 0.20 -14.14 -0.89
CA ASP A 227 0.22 -13.66 -2.27
C ASP A 227 -0.30 -14.72 -3.26
N GLU A 228 -0.15 -16.01 -2.96
CA GLU A 228 -0.57 -17.10 -3.88
C GLU A 228 -2.09 -17.29 -3.87
N ASN A 229 -2.72 -17.10 -2.72
CA ASN A 229 -4.16 -17.36 -2.53
C ASN A 229 -5.00 -16.08 -2.53
N SER A 230 -4.39 -14.91 -2.75
CA SER A 230 -5.06 -13.60 -2.63
C SER A 230 -5.82 -13.46 -1.30
N ALA A 231 -5.33 -14.09 -0.24
CA ALA A 231 -6.03 -14.12 1.03
C ALA A 231 -5.74 -12.85 1.83
N VAL A 232 -6.79 -12.21 2.35
CA VAL A 232 -6.65 -11.02 3.20
C VAL A 232 -7.01 -11.29 4.65
N ASP A 233 -6.35 -10.55 5.54
CA ASP A 233 -6.69 -10.52 6.96
C ASP A 233 -7.93 -9.63 7.17
N CYS A 234 -9.07 -10.27 7.47
CA CYS A 234 -10.32 -9.58 7.74
C CYS A 234 -10.23 -8.56 8.88
N GLN A 235 -9.43 -8.81 9.93
CA GLN A 235 -9.29 -7.88 11.05
C GLN A 235 -8.53 -6.61 10.62
N ARG A 236 -7.46 -6.79 9.83
CA ARG A 236 -6.70 -5.66 9.25
C ARG A 236 -7.54 -4.87 8.25
N ALA A 237 -8.28 -5.55 7.38
CA ALA A 237 -9.19 -4.93 6.42
C ALA A 237 -10.30 -4.13 7.12
N GLU A 238 -10.93 -4.71 8.16
CA GLU A 238 -11.93 -4.03 8.97
C GLU A 238 -11.36 -2.84 9.76
N ALA A 239 -10.09 -2.88 10.18
CA ALA A 239 -9.45 -1.75 10.84
C ALA A 239 -9.35 -0.54 9.91
N ILE A 240 -9.02 -0.75 8.63
CA ILE A 240 -9.04 0.30 7.60
C ILE A 240 -10.47 0.82 7.37
N LEU A 241 -11.46 -0.09 7.29
CA LEU A 241 -12.86 0.28 7.13
C LEU A 241 -13.37 1.17 8.27
N ARG A 242 -13.13 0.78 9.53
CA ARG A 242 -13.57 1.53 10.72
C ARG A 242 -12.99 2.95 10.78
N GLY A 243 -11.83 3.17 10.18
CA GLY A 243 -11.12 4.45 10.21
C GLY A 243 -11.36 5.35 9.00
N ASP A 244 -12.47 5.19 8.28
CA ASP A 244 -12.82 5.99 7.09
C ASP A 244 -11.82 5.79 5.92
N GLY A 245 -11.13 4.65 5.92
CA GLY A 245 -10.10 4.32 4.93
C GLY A 245 -10.63 4.14 3.53
N ILE A 246 -11.85 3.62 3.37
CA ILE A 246 -12.47 3.42 2.05
C ILE A 246 -12.67 4.76 1.34
N ARG A 247 -13.25 5.74 2.02
CA ARG A 247 -13.43 7.08 1.45
C ARG A 247 -12.09 7.72 1.10
N LEU A 248 -11.08 7.58 1.96
CA LEU A 248 -9.73 8.08 1.71
C LEU A 248 -9.11 7.49 0.44
N LEU A 249 -9.13 6.17 0.31
CA LEU A 249 -8.56 5.50 -0.85
C LEU A 249 -9.32 5.86 -2.14
N LEU A 250 -10.65 5.98 -2.08
CA LEU A 250 -11.45 6.43 -3.23
C LEU A 250 -11.15 7.89 -3.63
N ASP A 251 -10.86 8.76 -2.66
CA ASP A 251 -10.42 10.14 -2.94
C ASP A 251 -9.03 10.16 -3.60
N LEU A 252 -8.09 9.33 -3.13
CA LEU A 252 -6.75 9.20 -3.72
C LEU A 252 -6.76 8.53 -5.10
N ALA A 253 -7.65 7.58 -5.33
CA ALA A 253 -7.84 6.92 -6.63
C ALA A 253 -8.32 7.91 -7.72
N ARG A 254 -8.91 9.05 -7.33
CA ARG A 254 -9.25 10.15 -8.26
C ARG A 254 -8.10 11.14 -8.50
N SER A 255 -6.93 10.91 -7.91
CA SER A 255 -5.75 11.75 -8.13
C SER A 255 -5.32 11.70 -9.60
N CYS A 256 -4.66 12.76 -10.05
CA CYS A 256 -4.02 12.81 -11.37
C CYS A 256 -2.63 12.13 -11.38
N GLN A 257 -2.09 11.78 -10.20
CA GLN A 257 -0.81 11.10 -10.08
C GLN A 257 -1.01 9.59 -10.25
N GLU A 258 -0.52 9.05 -11.37
CA GLU A 258 -0.75 7.66 -11.74
C GLU A 258 -0.19 6.64 -10.73
N GLY A 259 0.96 6.94 -10.10
CA GLY A 259 1.53 6.09 -9.05
C GLY A 259 0.58 5.96 -7.86
N LEU A 260 0.22 7.08 -7.25
CA LEU A 260 -0.76 7.13 -6.16
C LEU A 260 -2.13 6.54 -6.55
N GLN A 261 -2.60 6.81 -7.76
CA GLN A 261 -3.86 6.27 -8.27
C GLN A 261 -3.83 4.73 -8.37
N SER A 262 -2.73 4.17 -8.89
CA SER A 262 -2.52 2.72 -9.00
C SER A 262 -2.50 2.06 -7.62
N GLU A 263 -1.73 2.61 -6.68
CA GLU A 263 -1.59 2.07 -5.33
C GLU A 263 -2.89 2.18 -4.53
N ALA A 264 -3.67 3.25 -4.72
CA ALA A 264 -4.99 3.37 -4.12
C ALA A 264 -5.99 2.35 -4.71
N ALA A 265 -5.99 2.16 -6.04
CA ALA A 265 -6.82 1.16 -6.70
C ALA A 265 -6.48 -0.26 -6.22
N LYS A 266 -5.20 -0.59 -6.12
CA LYS A 266 -4.69 -1.86 -5.59
C LYS A 266 -5.13 -2.10 -4.15
N ALA A 267 -4.99 -1.09 -3.29
CA ALA A 267 -5.44 -1.17 -1.91
C ALA A 267 -6.95 -1.45 -1.82
N ILE A 268 -7.77 -0.77 -2.64
CA ILE A 268 -9.22 -1.01 -2.72
C ILE A 268 -9.50 -2.43 -3.22
N ALA A 269 -8.79 -2.90 -4.24
CA ALA A 269 -8.96 -4.23 -4.80
C ALA A 269 -8.72 -5.31 -3.75
N ASN A 270 -7.57 -5.29 -3.08
CA ASN A 270 -7.22 -6.25 -2.02
C ASN A 270 -8.23 -6.20 -0.87
N LEU A 271 -8.57 -4.99 -0.40
CA LEU A 271 -9.56 -4.81 0.67
C LEU A 271 -10.94 -5.37 0.31
N SER A 272 -11.35 -5.29 -0.96
CA SER A 272 -12.67 -5.75 -1.45
C SER A 272 -12.82 -7.26 -1.50
N ILE A 273 -11.79 -8.03 -1.14
CA ILE A 273 -11.92 -9.47 -0.89
C ILE A 273 -12.74 -9.74 0.38
N ASP A 274 -12.67 -8.82 1.37
CA ASP A 274 -13.56 -8.84 2.52
C ASP A 274 -14.95 -8.30 2.15
N SER A 275 -15.98 -9.12 2.37
CA SER A 275 -17.36 -8.80 1.99
C SER A 275 -17.93 -7.51 2.63
N LYS A 276 -17.53 -7.17 3.87
CA LYS A 276 -17.99 -5.95 4.54
C LYS A 276 -17.35 -4.73 3.91
N VAL A 277 -16.08 -4.84 3.56
CA VAL A 277 -15.34 -3.78 2.87
C VAL A 277 -15.86 -3.60 1.45
N ALA A 278 -16.06 -4.68 0.70
CA ALA A 278 -16.65 -4.67 -0.64
C ALA A 278 -17.99 -3.91 -0.67
N LYS A 279 -18.87 -4.20 0.29
CA LYS A 279 -20.13 -3.48 0.47
C LYS A 279 -19.92 -1.99 0.70
N ALA A 280 -19.01 -1.60 1.59
CA ALA A 280 -18.72 -0.20 1.86
C ALA A 280 -18.12 0.54 0.65
N VAL A 281 -17.28 -0.13 -0.14
CA VAL A 281 -16.72 0.40 -1.40
C VAL A 281 -17.86 0.66 -2.40
N ALA A 282 -18.77 -0.30 -2.58
CA ALA A 282 -19.92 -0.16 -3.46
C ALA A 282 -20.85 1.00 -3.04
N GLU A 283 -21.22 1.05 -1.75
CA GLU A 283 -22.08 2.11 -1.18
C GLU A 283 -21.43 3.50 -1.28
N SER A 284 -20.11 3.58 -1.28
CA SER A 284 -19.34 4.82 -1.45
C SER A 284 -19.16 5.24 -2.92
N GLY A 285 -19.81 4.55 -3.86
CA GLY A 285 -19.72 4.82 -5.30
C GLY A 285 -18.43 4.31 -5.95
N GLY A 286 -17.72 3.38 -5.29
CA GLY A 286 -16.43 2.87 -5.75
C GLY A 286 -16.47 2.14 -7.09
N ILE A 287 -17.58 1.47 -7.41
CA ILE A 287 -17.76 0.78 -8.71
C ILE A 287 -17.58 1.75 -9.89
N ASN A 288 -18.20 2.94 -9.82
CA ASN A 288 -18.10 3.93 -10.90
C ASN A 288 -16.68 4.50 -11.02
N ILE A 289 -15.97 4.63 -9.89
CA ILE A 289 -14.59 5.13 -9.88
C ILE A 289 -13.68 4.08 -10.53
N LEU A 290 -13.73 2.83 -10.07
CA LEU A 290 -12.93 1.74 -10.61
C LEU A 290 -13.25 1.49 -12.10
N ALA A 291 -14.51 1.56 -12.52
CA ALA A 291 -14.89 1.43 -13.93
C ALA A 291 -14.32 2.53 -14.82
N ASN A 292 -14.12 3.74 -14.29
CA ASN A 292 -13.43 4.81 -15.03
C ASN A 292 -11.91 4.59 -15.03
N LEU A 293 -11.33 4.14 -13.92
CA LEU A 293 -9.90 3.85 -13.81
C LEU A 293 -9.46 2.65 -14.67
N ALA A 294 -10.32 1.65 -14.82
CA ALA A 294 -10.08 0.50 -15.71
C ALA A 294 -9.93 0.89 -17.18
N LYS A 295 -10.30 2.11 -17.57
CA LYS A 295 -10.11 2.68 -18.91
C LYS A 295 -8.84 3.52 -19.03
N SER A 296 -8.01 3.55 -17.99
CA SER A 296 -6.80 4.38 -17.95
C SER A 296 -5.82 4.01 -19.06
N MET A 297 -5.05 5.00 -19.50
CA MET A 297 -3.92 4.74 -20.40
C MET A 297 -2.77 4.03 -19.67
N ASN A 298 -2.64 4.26 -18.36
CA ASN A 298 -1.71 3.56 -17.52
C ASN A 298 -2.20 2.13 -17.22
N ARG A 299 -1.41 1.15 -17.67
CA ARG A 299 -1.74 -0.27 -17.54
C ARG A 299 -1.91 -0.72 -16.09
N LEU A 300 -1.00 -0.29 -15.20
CA LEU A 300 -1.07 -0.68 -13.78
C LEU A 300 -2.36 -0.18 -13.13
N VAL A 301 -2.73 1.08 -13.40
CA VAL A 301 -4.01 1.63 -12.92
C VAL A 301 -5.19 0.83 -13.44
N ALA A 302 -5.19 0.49 -14.73
CA ALA A 302 -6.30 -0.21 -15.36
C ALA A 302 -6.45 -1.65 -14.84
N GLU A 303 -5.34 -2.38 -14.68
CA GLU A 303 -5.26 -3.74 -14.15
C GLU A 303 -5.77 -3.79 -12.71
N GLU A 304 -5.25 -2.94 -11.82
CA GLU A 304 -5.65 -2.90 -10.40
C GLU A 304 -7.13 -2.52 -10.24
N ALA A 305 -7.63 -1.61 -11.08
CA ALA A 305 -9.04 -1.23 -11.08
C ALA A 305 -9.96 -2.36 -11.58
N ALA A 306 -9.52 -3.11 -12.59
CA ALA A 306 -10.24 -4.30 -13.06
C ALA A 306 -10.29 -5.38 -11.98
N GLY A 307 -9.17 -5.63 -11.29
CA GLY A 307 -9.12 -6.53 -10.12
C GLY A 307 -10.09 -6.12 -9.02
N GLY A 308 -10.17 -4.83 -8.71
CA GLY A 308 -11.16 -4.32 -7.75
C GLY A 308 -12.60 -4.54 -8.16
N LEU A 309 -12.95 -4.33 -9.44
CA LEU A 309 -14.28 -4.63 -9.96
C LEU A 309 -14.61 -6.12 -9.92
N LEU A 310 -13.62 -6.99 -10.15
CA LEU A 310 -13.79 -8.44 -10.06
C LEU A 310 -14.12 -8.86 -8.63
N ASN A 311 -13.41 -8.35 -7.63
CA ASN A 311 -13.71 -8.65 -6.23
C ASN A 311 -15.10 -8.16 -5.82
N LEU A 312 -15.53 -6.98 -6.32
CA LEU A 312 -16.88 -6.46 -6.13
C LEU A 312 -17.97 -7.26 -6.88
N SER A 313 -17.61 -8.02 -7.91
CA SER A 313 -18.56 -8.84 -8.69
C SER A 313 -18.98 -10.14 -8.01
N VAL A 314 -18.32 -10.52 -6.90
CA VAL A 314 -18.63 -11.74 -6.15
C VAL A 314 -19.60 -11.49 -4.98
N GLY A 315 -19.78 -10.23 -4.54
CA GLY A 315 -20.61 -9.90 -3.37
C GLY A 315 -22.12 -9.76 -3.64
N ASP A 316 -22.98 -10.20 -2.70
CA ASP A 316 -24.42 -10.39 -2.97
C ASP A 316 -25.24 -9.14 -3.33
N ASP A 317 -24.95 -7.98 -2.75
CA ASP A 317 -25.77 -6.76 -2.92
C ASP A 317 -25.36 -5.89 -4.14
N HIS A 318 -24.13 -6.05 -4.62
CA HIS A 318 -23.50 -5.11 -5.55
C HIS A 318 -22.87 -5.79 -6.78
N LYS A 319 -22.87 -7.12 -6.83
CA LYS A 319 -22.33 -7.92 -7.94
C LYS A 319 -22.92 -7.59 -9.30
N GLU A 320 -24.21 -7.28 -9.39
CA GLU A 320 -24.82 -6.94 -10.68
C GLU A 320 -24.16 -5.68 -11.26
N HIS A 321 -24.12 -4.58 -10.52
CA HIS A 321 -23.49 -3.34 -11.00
C HIS A 321 -22.01 -3.52 -11.35
N ALA A 322 -21.25 -4.27 -10.56
CA ALA A 322 -19.84 -4.56 -10.83
C ALA A 322 -19.65 -5.45 -12.07
N THR A 323 -20.47 -6.50 -12.21
CA THR A 323 -20.45 -7.39 -13.39
C THR A 323 -20.86 -6.64 -14.65
N GLY A 324 -21.87 -5.78 -14.57
CA GLY A 324 -22.26 -4.89 -15.67
C GLY A 324 -21.15 -3.92 -16.05
N ALA A 325 -20.40 -3.38 -15.09
CA ALA A 325 -19.23 -2.54 -15.37
C ALA A 325 -18.14 -3.34 -16.12
N LEU A 326 -17.83 -4.56 -15.67
CA LEU A 326 -16.90 -5.46 -16.37
C LEU A 326 -17.37 -5.80 -17.79
N ALA A 327 -18.67 -6.07 -17.97
CA ALA A 327 -19.24 -6.29 -19.28
C ALA A 327 -19.07 -5.06 -20.18
N ASN A 328 -19.20 -3.85 -19.66
CA ASN A 328 -18.98 -2.64 -20.45
C ASN A 328 -17.51 -2.43 -20.81
N LEU A 329 -16.58 -2.77 -19.91
CA LEU A 329 -15.15 -2.75 -20.18
C LEU A 329 -14.76 -3.75 -21.28
N GLY A 330 -15.34 -4.95 -21.29
CA GLY A 330 -15.04 -5.96 -22.32
C GLY A 330 -15.37 -5.54 -23.76
N ALA A 331 -16.18 -4.50 -23.97
CA ALA A 331 -16.48 -3.99 -25.31
C ALA A 331 -15.30 -3.21 -25.94
N ASP A 332 -14.38 -2.72 -25.13
CA ASP A 332 -13.14 -2.09 -25.58
C ASP A 332 -12.01 -3.11 -25.59
N GLU A 333 -11.25 -3.20 -26.69
CA GLU A 333 -10.21 -4.21 -26.87
C GLU A 333 -9.14 -4.13 -25.78
N LYS A 334 -8.67 -2.92 -25.46
CA LYS A 334 -7.63 -2.71 -24.45
C LYS A 334 -8.15 -3.05 -23.05
N CYS A 335 -9.32 -2.53 -22.68
CA CYS A 335 -9.92 -2.82 -21.38
C CYS A 335 -10.24 -4.32 -21.22
N SER A 336 -10.61 -5.01 -22.30
CA SER A 336 -10.85 -6.46 -22.29
C SER A 336 -9.60 -7.25 -21.88
N MET A 337 -8.40 -6.78 -22.26
CA MET A 337 -7.14 -7.40 -21.85
C MET A 337 -6.88 -7.22 -20.37
N GLU A 338 -7.10 -6.04 -19.82
CA GLU A 338 -6.86 -5.79 -18.40
C GLU A 338 -7.83 -6.58 -17.52
N VAL A 339 -9.09 -6.71 -17.95
CA VAL A 339 -10.06 -7.60 -17.28
C VAL A 339 -9.59 -9.06 -17.31
N ALA A 340 -9.06 -9.53 -18.44
CA ALA A 340 -8.54 -10.90 -18.56
C ALA A 340 -7.29 -11.13 -17.69
N VAL A 341 -6.33 -10.19 -17.71
CA VAL A 341 -5.10 -10.23 -16.91
C VAL A 341 -5.40 -10.26 -15.41
N ALA A 342 -6.39 -9.48 -14.97
CA ALA A 342 -6.85 -9.47 -13.58
C ALA A 342 -7.61 -10.75 -13.15
N GLY A 343 -7.67 -11.79 -13.99
CA GLY A 343 -8.35 -13.05 -13.69
C GLY A 343 -9.85 -13.06 -14.01
N GLY A 344 -10.32 -12.09 -14.81
CA GLY A 344 -11.74 -11.88 -15.06
C GLY A 344 -12.43 -13.01 -15.82
N ILE A 345 -11.72 -13.72 -16.70
CA ILE A 345 -12.29 -14.85 -17.46
C ILE A 345 -12.78 -15.94 -16.50
N HIS A 346 -11.92 -16.36 -15.57
CA HIS A 346 -12.25 -17.38 -14.57
C HIS A 346 -13.40 -16.92 -13.65
N ALA A 347 -13.30 -15.71 -13.10
CA ALA A 347 -14.31 -15.17 -12.19
C ALA A 347 -15.69 -15.02 -12.86
N LEU A 348 -15.75 -14.53 -14.10
CA LEU A 348 -16.99 -14.38 -14.85
C LEU A 348 -17.59 -15.74 -15.24
N ALA A 349 -16.77 -16.73 -15.61
CA ALA A 349 -17.24 -18.10 -15.87
C ALA A 349 -17.84 -18.75 -14.63
N MET A 350 -17.19 -18.57 -13.46
CA MET A 350 -17.71 -19.01 -12.18
C MET A 350 -19.04 -18.32 -11.84
N LEU A 351 -19.15 -17.01 -12.02
CA LEU A 351 -20.38 -16.26 -11.74
C LEU A 351 -21.53 -16.67 -12.66
N ALA A 352 -21.28 -16.79 -13.98
CA ALA A 352 -22.28 -17.22 -14.94
C ALA A 352 -22.84 -18.61 -14.61
N ARG A 353 -22.00 -19.52 -14.11
CA ARG A 353 -22.40 -20.90 -13.78
C ARG A 353 -23.03 -21.07 -12.40
N THR A 354 -22.54 -20.35 -11.39
CA THR A 354 -22.83 -20.68 -9.98
C THR A 354 -23.66 -19.63 -9.26
N CYS A 355 -23.82 -18.43 -9.82
CA CYS A 355 -24.59 -17.37 -9.17
C CYS A 355 -26.08 -17.73 -9.16
N LYS A 356 -26.75 -17.47 -8.02
CA LYS A 356 -28.19 -17.72 -7.85
C LYS A 356 -29.08 -16.64 -8.48
N PHE A 357 -28.50 -15.54 -8.94
CA PHE A 357 -29.22 -14.38 -9.45
C PHE A 357 -29.10 -14.34 -10.97
N GLU A 358 -30.20 -14.63 -11.66
CA GLU A 358 -30.24 -14.71 -13.13
C GLU A 358 -29.65 -13.46 -13.81
N GLY A 359 -29.99 -12.26 -13.33
CA GLY A 359 -29.44 -11.01 -13.89
C GLY A 359 -27.90 -10.91 -13.80
N VAL A 360 -27.28 -11.52 -12.79
CA VAL A 360 -25.82 -11.57 -12.66
C VAL A 360 -25.24 -12.63 -13.60
N GLN A 361 -25.92 -13.77 -13.76
CA GLN A 361 -25.49 -14.80 -14.70
C GLN A 361 -25.50 -14.28 -16.14
N GLU A 362 -26.57 -13.60 -16.54
CA GLU A 362 -26.72 -12.97 -17.84
C GLU A 362 -25.63 -11.91 -18.07
N GLN A 363 -25.35 -11.06 -17.08
CA GLN A 363 -24.30 -10.04 -17.19
C GLN A 363 -22.89 -10.65 -17.24
N ALA A 364 -22.63 -11.73 -16.50
CA ALA A 364 -21.34 -12.42 -16.52
C ALA A 364 -21.12 -13.12 -17.86
N ALA A 365 -22.15 -13.79 -18.39
CA ALA A 365 -22.13 -14.37 -19.73
C ALA A 365 -21.94 -13.31 -20.81
N ARG A 366 -22.62 -12.16 -20.70
CA ARG A 366 -22.42 -11.00 -21.57
C ARG A 366 -21.00 -10.44 -21.49
N ALA A 367 -20.40 -10.39 -20.30
CA ALA A 367 -19.03 -9.95 -20.14
C ALA A 367 -18.05 -10.89 -20.88
N LEU A 368 -18.17 -12.21 -20.66
CA LEU A 368 -17.41 -13.22 -21.40
C LEU A 368 -17.62 -13.10 -22.92
N ALA A 369 -18.86 -12.89 -23.37
CA ALA A 369 -19.18 -12.71 -24.79
C ALA A 369 -18.41 -11.54 -25.42
N LYS A 370 -18.31 -10.42 -24.70
CA LYS A 370 -17.61 -9.22 -25.14
C LYS A 370 -16.09 -9.38 -25.07
N LEU A 371 -15.58 -10.06 -24.05
CA LEU A 371 -14.15 -10.42 -23.98
C LEU A 371 -13.73 -11.29 -25.19
N ALA A 372 -14.59 -12.19 -25.65
CA ALA A 372 -14.35 -13.04 -26.82
C ALA A 372 -14.55 -12.35 -28.18
N ALA A 373 -15.14 -11.14 -28.21
CA ALA A 373 -15.59 -10.49 -29.44
C ALA A 373 -14.48 -9.85 -30.30
N HIS A 374 -13.24 -9.83 -29.80
CA HIS A 374 -12.11 -9.15 -30.44
C HIS A 374 -11.33 -10.02 -31.43
N GLY A 375 -11.83 -11.21 -31.77
CA GLY A 375 -11.23 -12.11 -32.75
C GLY A 375 -9.77 -12.45 -32.42
N ASP A 376 -8.89 -12.42 -33.42
CA ASP A 376 -7.44 -12.67 -33.28
C ASP A 376 -6.66 -11.48 -32.71
N SER A 377 -7.31 -10.34 -32.44
CA SER A 377 -6.63 -9.14 -31.92
C SER A 377 -6.08 -9.38 -30.51
N ASN A 378 -6.68 -10.34 -29.79
CA ASN A 378 -6.14 -10.83 -28.52
C ASN A 378 -6.41 -12.32 -28.27
N SER A 379 -5.85 -12.84 -27.18
CA SER A 379 -5.95 -14.26 -26.80
C SER A 379 -7.16 -14.60 -25.91
N ASN A 380 -8.07 -13.65 -25.65
CA ASN A 380 -9.18 -13.87 -24.71
C ASN A 380 -10.14 -14.93 -25.23
N ASN A 381 -10.39 -14.98 -26.54
CA ASN A 381 -11.24 -15.99 -27.17
C ASN A 381 -10.74 -17.41 -26.89
N ALA A 382 -9.46 -17.66 -27.14
CA ALA A 382 -8.81 -18.94 -26.86
C ALA A 382 -8.83 -19.29 -25.37
N ALA A 383 -8.58 -18.30 -24.50
CA ALA A 383 -8.59 -18.49 -23.05
C ALA A 383 -9.98 -18.85 -22.51
N ILE A 384 -11.04 -18.16 -22.97
CA ILE A 384 -12.43 -18.43 -22.55
C ILE A 384 -12.87 -19.83 -22.97
N GLY A 385 -12.53 -20.27 -24.19
CA GLY A 385 -12.90 -21.61 -24.64
C GLY A 385 -12.18 -22.75 -23.90
N GLN A 386 -11.06 -22.46 -23.24
CA GLN A 386 -10.32 -23.40 -22.39
C GLN A 386 -10.72 -23.32 -20.92
N GLU A 387 -11.44 -22.26 -20.52
CA GLU A 387 -11.83 -22.05 -19.13
C GLU A 387 -12.91 -23.04 -18.70
N ALA A 388 -12.69 -23.68 -17.55
CA ALA A 388 -13.54 -24.77 -17.10
C ALA A 388 -14.96 -24.28 -16.80
N GLY A 389 -15.94 -24.86 -17.50
CA GLY A 389 -17.35 -24.57 -17.31
C GLY A 389 -17.80 -23.21 -17.86
N ALA A 390 -16.96 -22.53 -18.64
CA ALA A 390 -17.31 -21.26 -19.31
C ALA A 390 -18.25 -21.50 -20.49
N LEU A 391 -17.99 -22.52 -21.31
CA LEU A 391 -18.83 -22.86 -22.46
C LEU A 391 -20.24 -23.25 -22.02
N GLU A 392 -20.37 -24.10 -21.00
CA GLU A 392 -21.63 -24.54 -20.43
C GLU A 392 -22.47 -23.35 -19.91
N ALA A 393 -21.82 -22.36 -19.32
CA ALA A 393 -22.48 -21.14 -18.88
C ALA A 393 -22.95 -20.27 -20.07
N LEU A 394 -22.15 -20.18 -21.14
CA LEU A 394 -22.48 -19.41 -22.34
C LEU A 394 -23.56 -20.07 -23.20
N VAL A 395 -23.66 -21.40 -23.18
CA VAL A 395 -24.72 -22.17 -23.84
C VAL A 395 -26.10 -21.77 -23.34
N GLN A 396 -26.23 -21.46 -22.05
CA GLN A 396 -27.51 -21.08 -21.45
C GLN A 396 -27.88 -19.62 -21.73
N GLU A 397 -26.88 -18.72 -21.72
CA GLU A 397 -27.15 -17.28 -21.56
C GLU A 397 -26.69 -16.40 -22.73
N ALA A 398 -25.83 -16.90 -23.63
CA ALA A 398 -25.16 -16.04 -24.61
C ALA A 398 -24.80 -16.74 -25.93
N ALA A 399 -25.82 -17.05 -26.75
CA ALA A 399 -25.66 -17.55 -28.12
C ALA A 399 -24.64 -16.75 -28.98
N GLY A 400 -24.62 -15.42 -28.83
CA GLY A 400 -23.65 -14.56 -29.52
C GLY A 400 -22.19 -14.77 -29.06
N ALA A 401 -21.97 -15.20 -27.81
CA ALA A 401 -20.64 -15.55 -27.32
C ALA A 401 -20.13 -16.82 -27.99
N LEU A 402 -20.98 -17.84 -28.14
CA LEU A 402 -20.61 -19.09 -28.82
C LEU A 402 -20.23 -18.84 -30.28
N TRP A 403 -20.95 -17.93 -30.96
CA TRP A 403 -20.58 -17.50 -32.30
C TRP A 403 -19.18 -16.87 -32.32
N ASN A 404 -18.88 -15.92 -31.42
CA ASN A 404 -17.56 -15.31 -31.31
C ASN A 404 -16.47 -16.36 -31.00
N LEU A 405 -16.72 -17.28 -30.08
CA LEU A 405 -15.76 -18.32 -29.69
C LEU A 405 -15.46 -19.32 -30.80
N SER A 406 -16.43 -19.57 -31.69
CA SER A 406 -16.28 -20.50 -32.82
C SER A 406 -15.28 -20.06 -33.89
N PHE A 407 -14.83 -18.80 -33.85
CA PHE A 407 -13.77 -18.33 -34.74
C PHE A 407 -12.42 -18.99 -34.42
N ASP A 408 -12.15 -19.38 -33.18
CA ASP A 408 -11.00 -20.23 -32.84
C ASP A 408 -11.32 -21.70 -33.13
N ASP A 409 -10.53 -22.32 -34.01
CA ASP A 409 -10.69 -23.72 -34.41
C ASP A 409 -10.67 -24.68 -33.21
N LYS A 410 -9.89 -24.38 -32.16
CA LYS A 410 -9.76 -25.21 -30.96
C LYS A 410 -11.02 -25.20 -30.10
N ASN A 411 -11.80 -24.12 -30.17
CA ASN A 411 -13.01 -23.96 -29.38
C ASN A 411 -14.21 -24.71 -29.99
N ARG A 412 -14.22 -24.98 -31.30
CA ARG A 412 -15.37 -25.58 -31.99
C ARG A 412 -15.75 -26.97 -31.45
N GLU A 413 -14.75 -27.82 -31.23
CA GLU A 413 -14.99 -29.17 -30.67
C GLU A 413 -15.51 -29.09 -29.23
N ALA A 414 -14.96 -28.18 -28.42
CA ALA A 414 -15.39 -27.97 -27.05
C ALA A 414 -16.82 -27.40 -26.97
N ILE A 415 -17.18 -26.47 -27.87
CA ILE A 415 -18.55 -25.93 -27.98
C ILE A 415 -19.55 -27.03 -28.32
N ALA A 416 -19.22 -27.89 -29.28
CA ALA A 416 -20.07 -29.03 -29.64
C ALA A 416 -20.22 -30.02 -28.47
N ALA A 417 -19.11 -30.34 -27.78
CA ALA A 417 -19.13 -31.23 -26.62
C ALA A 417 -19.94 -30.68 -25.43
N ALA A 418 -19.99 -29.35 -25.27
CA ALA A 418 -20.79 -28.67 -24.26
C ALA A 418 -22.30 -28.53 -24.64
N GLY A 419 -22.72 -29.06 -25.80
CA GLY A 419 -24.11 -29.00 -26.26
C GLY A 419 -24.51 -27.66 -26.91
N GLY A 420 -23.53 -26.85 -27.31
CA GLY A 420 -23.78 -25.52 -27.88
C GLY A 420 -24.42 -25.53 -29.25
N VAL A 421 -24.29 -26.62 -30.02
CA VAL A 421 -24.96 -26.75 -31.31
C VAL A 421 -26.46 -27.00 -31.09
N GLU A 422 -26.83 -27.89 -30.19
CA GLU A 422 -28.21 -28.21 -29.85
C GLU A 422 -28.94 -27.02 -29.23
N ALA A 423 -28.24 -26.17 -28.47
CA ALA A 423 -28.84 -24.98 -27.87
C ALA A 423 -29.13 -23.83 -28.86
N LEU A 424 -28.51 -23.85 -30.04
CA LEU A 424 -28.63 -22.79 -31.06
C LEU A 424 -29.62 -23.12 -32.19
N VAL A 425 -30.07 -24.38 -32.28
CA VAL A 425 -31.01 -24.90 -33.30
C VAL A 425 -32.40 -25.04 -32.71
#